data_AF-G4CN40-F1
#
_entry.id   AF-G4CN40-F1
#
_cell.length_a   1.000
_cell.length_b   1.000
_cell.length_c   1.000
_cell.angle_alpha   90.00
_cell.angle_beta   90.00
_cell.angle_gamma   90.00
#
_symmetry.space_group_name_H-M   'P 1'
#
loop_
_entity.id
_entity.type
_entity.pdbx_description
1 polymer ?
#
loop_
_entity_poly.entity_id
_entity_poly.type
_entity_poly.pdbx_seq_one_letter_code
_entity_poly.pdbx_strand_id
1 'polypeptide(L)'
;MKTQSVPVAVKLTPETKERLKSVAEQQDRSIHWLMKEAVNQFLDREERKAALRTAADESWRHYQETGSHLTLEEVNKWMDDITDGKPVEPLKCRK
;
A
#
# COMPACT_ATOMS: atom_id res chain seq x y z
N MET A 1 -2.53 5.90 -27.71
CA MET A 1 -2.19 4.45 -27.76
C MET A 1 -3.39 3.66 -27.27
N LYS A 2 -3.90 2.68 -28.04
CA LYS A 2 -5.01 1.83 -27.57
C LYS A 2 -4.47 0.90 -26.48
N THR A 3 -5.01 0.99 -25.27
CA THR A 3 -4.69 0.07 -24.17
C THR A 3 -5.12 -1.34 -24.59
N GLN A 4 -4.16 -2.23 -24.88
CA GLN A 4 -4.46 -3.62 -25.20
C GLN A 4 -4.78 -4.36 -23.89
N SER A 5 -5.96 -4.96 -23.80
CA SER A 5 -6.34 -5.85 -22.70
C SER A 5 -6.08 -7.30 -23.09
N VAL A 6 -5.34 -8.05 -22.28
CA VAL A 6 -5.12 -9.49 -22.47
C VAL A 6 -6.14 -10.27 -21.62
N PRO A 7 -6.94 -11.18 -22.22
CA PRO A 7 -7.87 -11.99 -21.46
C PRO A 7 -7.11 -13.03 -20.61
N VAL A 8 -7.45 -13.12 -19.33
CA VAL A 8 -6.90 -14.12 -18.40
C VAL A 8 -8.06 -14.92 -17.81
N ALA A 9 -8.01 -16.24 -17.95
CA ALA A 9 -9.00 -17.13 -17.36
C ALA A 9 -8.63 -17.45 -15.91
N VAL A 10 -9.53 -17.18 -14.97
CA VAL A 10 -9.37 -17.49 -13.55
C VAL A 10 -10.39 -18.55 -13.16
N LYS A 11 -9.93 -19.61 -12.50
CA LYS A 11 -10.82 -20.64 -11.95
C LYS A 11 -11.41 -20.14 -10.64
N LEU A 12 -12.73 -20.01 -10.59
CA LEU A 12 -13.49 -19.62 -9.40
C LEU A 12 -14.43 -20.76 -9.01
N THR A 13 -14.62 -20.96 -7.71
CA THR A 13 -15.63 -21.90 -7.22
C THR A 13 -17.04 -21.36 -7.53
N PRO A 14 -18.06 -22.23 -7.68
CA PRO A 14 -19.44 -21.79 -7.88
C PRO A 14 -19.93 -20.83 -6.79
N GLU A 15 -19.58 -21.12 -5.53
CA GLU A 15 -19.88 -20.25 -4.38
C GLU A 15 -19.28 -18.84 -4.55
N THR A 16 -18.00 -18.75 -4.95
CA THR A 16 -17.34 -17.45 -5.15
C THR A 16 -17.99 -16.65 -6.27
N LYS A 17 -18.39 -17.34 -7.36
CA LYS A 17 -19.08 -16.71 -8.48
C LYS A 17 -20.44 -16.15 -8.05
N GLU A 18 -21.20 -16.87 -7.22
CA GLU A 18 -22.49 -16.39 -6.71
C GLU A 18 -22.32 -15.18 -5.78
N ARG A 19 -21.32 -15.23 -4.88
CA ARG A 19 -20.98 -14.07 -4.03
C ARG A 19 -20.61 -12.84 -4.85
N LEU A 20 -19.79 -13.01 -5.90
CA LEU A 20 -19.43 -11.91 -6.80
C LEU A 20 -20.65 -11.35 -7.52
N LYS A 21 -21.58 -12.20 -7.95
CA LYS A 21 -22.82 -11.78 -8.60
C LYS A 21 -23.68 -10.93 -7.65
N SER A 22 -23.90 -11.39 -6.44
CA SER A 22 -24.68 -10.65 -5.43
C SER A 22 -24.06 -9.28 -5.11
N VAL A 23 -22.72 -9.21 -4.99
CA VAL A 23 -22.02 -7.94 -4.78
C VAL A 23 -22.12 -7.02 -5.99
N ALA A 24 -22.05 -7.56 -7.21
CA ALA A 24 -22.21 -6.79 -8.46
C ALA A 24 -23.60 -6.16 -8.55
N GLU A 25 -24.65 -6.92 -8.24
CA GLU A 25 -26.04 -6.45 -8.23
C GLU A 25 -26.25 -5.34 -7.19
N GLN A 26 -25.70 -5.50 -5.99
CA GLN A 26 -25.79 -4.48 -4.93
C GLN A 26 -25.06 -3.17 -5.29
N GLN A 27 -23.98 -3.26 -6.04
CA GLN A 27 -23.15 -2.10 -6.41
C GLN A 27 -23.51 -1.48 -7.78
N ASP A 28 -24.47 -2.04 -8.50
CA ASP A 28 -24.80 -1.69 -9.89
C ASP A 28 -23.56 -1.70 -10.81
N ARG A 29 -22.82 -2.82 -10.74
CA ARG A 29 -21.59 -3.06 -11.51
C ARG A 29 -21.59 -4.44 -12.13
N SER A 30 -20.87 -4.60 -13.23
CA SER A 30 -20.68 -5.92 -13.84
C SER A 30 -19.71 -6.77 -13.03
N ILE A 31 -19.92 -8.09 -13.02
CA ILE A 31 -19.00 -9.05 -12.38
C ILE A 31 -17.58 -8.91 -12.95
N HIS A 32 -17.44 -8.64 -14.25
CA HIS A 32 -16.14 -8.43 -14.87
C HIS A 32 -15.42 -7.18 -14.34
N TRP A 33 -16.16 -6.09 -14.09
CA TRP A 33 -15.59 -4.90 -13.46
C TRP A 33 -15.07 -5.23 -12.05
N LEU A 34 -15.87 -5.93 -11.23
CA LEU A 34 -15.45 -6.35 -9.89
C LEU A 34 -14.24 -7.27 -9.89
N MET A 35 -14.15 -8.21 -10.85
CA MET A 35 -12.98 -9.08 -10.96
C MET A 35 -11.70 -8.28 -11.25
N LYS A 36 -11.76 -7.30 -12.17
CA LYS A 36 -10.61 -6.43 -12.45
C LYS A 36 -10.24 -5.59 -11.24
N GLU A 37 -11.24 -5.01 -10.58
CA GLU A 37 -11.05 -4.19 -9.41
C GLU A 37 -10.42 -4.98 -8.25
N ALA A 38 -10.88 -6.21 -8.02
CA ALA A 38 -10.31 -7.10 -7.01
C ALA A 38 -8.84 -7.44 -7.29
N VAL A 39 -8.46 -7.64 -8.56
CA VAL A 39 -7.06 -7.86 -8.97
C VAL A 39 -6.23 -6.61 -8.70
N ASN A 40 -6.69 -5.42 -9.09
CA ASN A 40 -5.99 -4.16 -8.84
C ASN A 40 -5.77 -3.93 -7.34
N GLN A 41 -6.83 -4.08 -6.52
CA GLN A 41 -6.72 -3.91 -5.08
C GLN A 41 -5.79 -4.94 -4.41
N PHE A 42 -5.67 -6.14 -4.97
CA PHE A 42 -4.69 -7.11 -4.52
C PHE A 42 -3.27 -6.67 -4.86
N LEU A 43 -3.02 -6.29 -6.11
CA LEU A 43 -1.71 -5.82 -6.57
C LEU A 43 -1.26 -4.59 -5.78
N ASP A 44 -2.11 -3.57 -5.65
CA ASP A 44 -1.80 -2.36 -4.88
C ASP A 44 -1.38 -2.66 -3.45
N ARG A 45 -2.05 -3.62 -2.79
CA ARG A 45 -1.69 -4.03 -1.42
C ARG A 45 -0.35 -4.77 -1.38
N GLU A 46 -0.10 -5.67 -2.31
CA GLU A 46 1.16 -6.43 -2.35
C GLU A 46 2.35 -5.55 -2.73
N GLU A 47 2.17 -4.63 -3.68
CA GLU A 47 3.18 -3.65 -4.07
C GLU A 47 3.51 -2.69 -2.93
N ARG A 48 2.52 -2.19 -2.19
CA ARG A 48 2.75 -1.37 -0.99
C ARG A 48 3.51 -2.13 0.09
N LYS A 49 3.18 -3.41 0.33
CA LYS A 49 3.92 -4.26 1.29
C LYS A 49 5.36 -4.49 0.83
N ALA A 50 5.58 -4.74 -0.44
CA ALA A 50 6.92 -4.93 -1.00
C ALA A 50 7.74 -3.64 -0.85
N ALA A 51 7.19 -2.49 -1.23
CA ALA A 51 7.84 -1.19 -1.08
C ALA A 51 8.21 -0.89 0.39
N LEU A 52 7.29 -1.18 1.32
CA LEU A 52 7.57 -0.99 2.75
C LEU A 52 8.72 -1.88 3.25
N ARG A 53 8.77 -3.14 2.81
CA ARG A 53 9.87 -4.07 3.15
C ARG A 53 11.19 -3.58 2.59
N THR A 54 11.23 -3.21 1.31
CA THR A 54 12.43 -2.65 0.69
C THR A 54 12.91 -1.40 1.43
N ALA A 55 12.00 -0.47 1.76
CA ALA A 55 12.35 0.74 2.52
C ALA A 55 12.91 0.43 3.92
N ALA A 56 12.35 -0.58 4.60
CA ALA A 56 12.86 -1.04 5.90
C ALA A 56 14.26 -1.64 5.80
N ASP A 57 14.50 -2.50 4.80
CA ASP A 57 15.82 -3.10 4.55
C ASP A 57 16.87 -2.03 4.20
N GLU A 58 16.50 -1.04 3.38
CA GLU A 58 17.36 0.09 3.05
C GLU A 58 17.69 0.95 4.28
N SER A 59 16.68 1.22 5.11
CA SER A 59 16.86 1.97 6.37
C SER A 59 17.77 1.22 7.34
N TRP A 60 17.60 -0.11 7.42
CA TRP A 60 18.44 -0.96 8.26
C TRP A 60 19.89 -0.97 7.78
N ARG A 61 20.13 -1.15 6.48
CA ARG A 61 21.47 -1.07 5.89
C ARG A 61 22.10 0.29 6.14
N HIS A 62 21.35 1.38 5.95
CA HIS A 62 21.84 2.73 6.20
C HIS A 62 22.26 2.96 7.66
N TYR A 63 21.50 2.43 8.61
CA TYR A 63 21.86 2.46 10.03
C TYR A 63 23.12 1.63 10.31
N GLN A 64 23.24 0.43 9.74
CA GLN A 64 24.44 -0.40 9.92
C GLN A 64 25.71 0.28 9.37
N GLU A 65 25.62 0.98 8.24
CA GLU A 65 26.74 1.66 7.60
C GLU A 65 27.11 2.98 8.29
N THR A 66 26.11 3.76 8.71
CA THR A 66 26.34 5.13 9.18
C THR A 66 26.21 5.31 10.69
N GLY A 67 25.52 4.41 11.39
CA GLY A 67 25.07 4.59 12.78
C GLY A 67 24.03 5.69 12.98
N SER A 68 23.58 6.37 11.90
CA SER A 68 22.67 7.50 12.01
C SER A 68 21.26 7.01 12.35
N HIS A 69 20.68 7.57 13.40
CA HIS A 69 19.36 7.24 13.91
C HIS A 69 18.63 8.50 14.39
N LEU A 70 17.36 8.33 14.75
CA LEU A 70 16.58 9.32 15.47
C LEU A 70 16.19 8.70 16.81
N THR A 71 16.29 9.47 17.88
CA THR A 71 15.82 9.02 19.20
C THR A 71 14.30 9.18 19.30
N LEU A 72 13.66 8.36 20.13
CA LEU A 72 12.21 8.41 20.33
C LEU A 72 11.74 9.80 20.81
N GLU A 73 12.52 10.48 21.65
CA GLU A 73 12.20 11.81 22.17
C GLU A 73 12.11 12.86 21.06
N GLU A 74 13.04 12.84 20.11
CA GLU A 74 13.01 13.75 18.95
C GLU A 74 11.80 13.53 18.06
N VAL A 75 11.50 12.25 17.79
CA VAL A 75 10.37 11.88 16.93
C VAL A 75 9.06 12.28 17.60
N ASN A 76 8.92 12.05 18.91
CA ASN A 76 7.73 12.47 19.65
C ASN A 76 7.55 13.98 19.62
N LYS A 77 8.60 14.75 19.91
CA LYS A 77 8.52 16.22 19.86
C LYS A 77 8.11 16.73 18.47
N TRP A 78 8.69 16.14 17.43
CA TRP A 78 8.34 16.47 16.05
C TRP A 78 6.90 16.09 15.70
N MET A 79 6.40 14.93 16.15
CA MET A 79 5.02 14.51 15.96
C MET A 79 4.02 15.41 16.69
N ASP A 80 4.35 15.85 17.90
CA ASP A 80 3.52 16.79 18.67
C ASP A 80 3.39 18.12 17.92
N ASP A 81 4.49 18.66 17.40
CA ASP A 81 4.48 19.91 16.64
C ASP A 81 3.67 19.80 15.32
N ILE A 82 3.70 18.65 14.64
CA ILE A 82 2.83 18.38 13.47
C ILE A 82 1.36 18.35 13.88
N THR A 83 1.06 17.65 14.98
CA THR A 83 -0.32 17.47 15.46
C THR A 83 -0.92 18.82 15.89
N ASP A 84 -0.10 19.72 16.43
CA ASP A 84 -0.44 21.11 16.74
C ASP A 84 -0.61 22.01 15.48
N GLY A 85 -0.33 21.48 14.29
CA GLY A 85 -0.42 22.23 13.02
C GLY A 85 0.72 23.20 12.79
N LYS A 86 1.86 23.05 13.49
CA LYS A 86 3.04 23.89 13.27
C LYS A 86 3.77 23.43 12.00
N PRO A 87 4.30 24.36 11.18
CA PRO A 87 5.15 23.99 10.06
C PRO A 87 6.49 23.47 10.61
N VAL A 88 6.76 22.18 10.44
CA VAL A 88 8.04 21.56 10.83
C VAL A 88 8.72 20.92 9.64
N GLU A 89 10.04 21.05 9.60
CA GLU A 89 10.88 20.40 8.60
C GLU A 89 11.00 18.89 8.89
N PRO A 90 11.25 18.05 7.86
CA PRO A 90 11.51 16.63 8.07
C PRO A 90 12.73 16.39 8.96
N LEU A 91 12.61 15.48 9.93
CA LEU A 91 13.73 15.05 10.76
C LEU A 91 14.82 14.40 9.89
N LYS A 92 16.08 14.65 10.25
CA LYS A 92 17.26 14.02 9.63
C LYS A 92 17.93 13.11 10.64
N CYS A 93 18.21 11.87 10.23
CA CYS A 93 18.97 10.93 11.06
C CYS A 93 20.34 11.52 11.42
N ARG A 94 20.77 11.31 12.67
CA ARG A 94 22.04 11.77 13.21
C ARG A 94 22.75 10.64 13.97
N LYS A 95 24.08 10.71 14.05
CA LYS A 95 24.87 9.74 14.82
C LYS A 95 24.66 9.89 16.32
#